data_AF-A0A662DE21-F1
#
_entry.id   AF-A0A662DE21-F1
#
_cell.length_a   1.000
_cell.length_b   1.000
_cell.length_c   1.000
_cell.angle_alpha   90.00
_cell.angle_beta   90.00
_cell.angle_gamma   90.00
#
_symmetry.space_group_name_H-M   'P 1'
#
loop_
_entity.id
_entity.type
_entity.pdbx_description
1 polymer ?
#
loop_
_entity_poly.entity_id
_entity_poly.type
_entity_poly.pdbx_seq_one_letter_code
_entity_poly.pdbx_strand_id
1 'polypeptide(L)' 'MKRTAGIVGTGLVGGSIAAGLTAAGWDVVGYDADQESIEVALERGLMSVA' A
#
# COMPACT_ATOMS: atom_id res chain seq x y z
N MET A 1 -19.01 5.08 2.82
CA MET A 1 -17.65 5.52 3.18
C MET A 1 -16.73 4.32 3.10
N LYS A 2 -15.63 4.41 2.35
CA LYS A 2 -14.55 3.42 2.43
C LYS A 2 -13.72 3.67 3.69
N ARG A 3 -13.14 2.60 4.25
CA ARG A 3 -12.22 2.68 5.39
C ARG A 3 -10.81 2.85 4.86
N THR A 4 -10.00 3.64 5.56
CA THR A 4 -8.60 3.90 5.19
C THR A 4 -7.65 3.11 6.08
N ALA A 5 -6.63 2.50 5.48
CA ALA A 5 -5.54 1.84 6.19
C ALA A 5 -4.19 2.45 5.79
N GLY A 6 -3.32 2.66 6.78
CA GLY A 6 -1.93 3.06 6.57
C GLY A 6 -1.00 1.85 6.69
N ILE A 7 -0.08 1.69 5.74
CA ILE A 7 0.95 0.65 5.73
C ILE A 7 2.33 1.28 5.92
N VAL A 8 3.08 0.80 6.91
CA VAL A 8 4.47 1.20 7.15
C VAL A 8 5.36 0.01 6.80
N GLY A 9 6.17 0.17 5.76
CA GLY A 9 6.89 -0.89 5.07
C GLY A 9 6.07 -1.47 3.92
N THR A 10 6.43 -1.21 2.67
CA THR A 10 5.69 -1.58 1.44
C THR A 10 6.37 -2.69 0.63
N GLY A 11 7.43 -3.29 1.18
CA GLY A 11 8.07 -4.49 0.63
C GLY A 11 7.17 -5.74 0.62
N LEU A 12 7.76 -6.94 0.60
CA LEU A 12 7.04 -8.21 0.36
C LEU A 12 5.78 -8.40 1.24
N VAL A 13 5.90 -8.19 2.55
CA VAL A 13 4.80 -8.42 3.50
C VAL A 13 3.77 -7.29 3.43
N GLY A 14 4.20 -6.04 3.60
CA GLY A 14 3.29 -4.90 3.63
C GLY A 14 2.60 -4.66 2.28
N GLY A 15 3.29 -4.91 1.17
CA GLY A 15 2.69 -4.90 -0.18
C GLY A 15 1.61 -5.97 -0.34
N SER A 16 1.80 -7.17 0.21
CA SER A 16 0.78 -8.24 0.18
C SER A 16 -0.46 -7.88 1.02
N ILE A 17 -0.25 -7.22 2.17
CA ILE A 17 -1.34 -6.70 3.00
C ILE A 17 -2.09 -5.58 2.26
N ALA A 18 -1.36 -4.64 1.67
CA ALA A 18 -1.91 -3.55 0.87
C ALA A 18 -2.76 -4.08 -0.30
N ALA A 19 -2.26 -5.10 -1.02
CA ALA A 19 -2.99 -5.80 -2.07
C ALA A 19 -4.33 -6.36 -1.57
N GLY A 20 -4.31 -7.07 -0.43
CA GLY A 20 -5.51 -7.65 0.16
C GLY A 20 -6.54 -6.62 0.61
N LEU A 21 -6.08 -5.53 1.23
CA LEU A 21 -6.95 -4.43 1.68
C LEU A 21 -7.57 -3.68 0.50
N THR A 22 -6.78 -3.36 -0.52
CA THR A 22 -7.24 -2.73 -1.75
C THR A 22 -8.27 -3.63 -2.46
N ALA A 23 -8.02 -4.93 -2.57
CA ALA A 23 -8.98 -5.91 -3.13
C ALA A 23 -10.26 -6.03 -2.29
N ALA A 24 -10.17 -5.84 -0.96
CA ALA A 24 -11.32 -5.78 -0.06
C ALA A 24 -12.06 -4.42 -0.10
N GLY A 25 -11.66 -3.50 -0.97
CA GLY A 25 -12.32 -2.21 -1.17
C GLY A 25 -11.94 -1.13 -0.16
N TRP A 26 -10.82 -1.26 0.54
CA TRP A 26 -10.29 -0.20 1.39
C TRP A 26 -9.55 0.85 0.55
N ASP A 27 -9.34 2.03 1.13
CA ASP A 27 -8.37 3.00 0.63
C ASP A 27 -7.07 2.77 1.40
N VAL A 28 -5.95 2.58 0.69
CA VAL A 28 -4.67 2.22 1.31
C VAL A 28 -3.66 3.30 0.99
N VAL A 29 -3.06 3.86 2.04
CA VAL A 29 -1.90 4.76 1.93
C VAL A 29 -0.68 4.07 2.52
N GLY A 30 0.51 4.44 2.07
CA GLY A 30 1.72 3.77 2.56
C GLY A 30 2.97 4.63 2.60
N TYR A 31 3.93 4.15 3.37
CA TYR A 31 5.25 4.71 3.56
C TYR A 31 6.27 3.57 3.61
N ASP A 32 7.43 3.79 3.00
CA ASP A 32 8.63 2.98 3.19
C ASP A 32 9.84 3.91 3.29
N ALA A 33 10.91 3.46 3.95
CA ALA A 33 12.17 4.19 3.98
C ALA A 33 12.92 4.08 2.64
N ASP A 34 12.67 3.00 1.89
CA ASP A 34 13.19 2.78 0.55
C ASP A 34 12.21 3.29 -0.50
N GLN A 35 12.67 4.28 -1.29
CA GLN A 35 11.87 4.91 -2.34
C GLN A 35 11.50 3.92 -3.46
N GLU A 36 12.37 2.96 -3.79
CA GLU A 36 12.09 1.94 -4.80
C GLU A 36 10.90 1.06 -4.38
N SER A 37 10.84 0.71 -3.09
CA SER A 37 9.71 -0.03 -2.51
C SER A 37 8.39 0.73 -2.59
N ILE A 38 8.39 2.07 -2.50
CA ILE A 38 7.19 2.90 -2.70
C ILE A 38 6.76 2.87 -4.17
N GLU A 39 7.70 3.11 -5.09
CA GLU A 39 7.42 3.16 -6.54
C GLU A 39 6.82 1.85 -7.04
N VAL A 40 7.42 0.71 -6.66
CA VAL A 40 6.90 -0.62 -7.00
C VAL A 40 5.49 -0.83 -6.45
N ALA A 41 5.19 -0.37 -5.23
CA ALA A 41 3.87 -0.52 -4.63
C ALA A 41 2.81 0.34 -5.35
N LEU A 42 3.17 1.55 -5.78
CA LEU A 42 2.31 2.45 -6.55
C LEU A 42 2.07 1.90 -7.98
N GLU A 43 3.11 1.47 -8.69
CA GLU A 43 3.01 0.90 -10.04
C GLU A 43 2.11 -0.34 -10.07
N ARG A 44 2.14 -1.13 -9.00
CA ARG A 44 1.30 -2.32 -8.83
C ARG A 44 -0.11 -2.01 -8.31
N GLY A 45 -0.43 -0.75 -8.04
CA GLY A 45 -1.74 -0.31 -7.55
C GLY A 45 -2.08 -0.85 -6.16
N LEU A 46 -1.06 -1.14 -5.34
CA LEU A 46 -1.26 -1.71 -4.00
C LEU A 46 -1.72 -0.65 -3.00
N MET A 47 -1.34 0.59 -3.23
CA MET A 47 -1.61 1.75 -2.39
C MET A 47 -1.64 3.04 -3.23
N SER A 48 -2.07 4.13 -2.62
CA SER A 48 -1.87 5.50 -3.08
C SER A 48 -0.91 6.26 -2.15
N VAL A 49 -0.38 7.39 -2.63
CA VAL A 49 0.36 8.31 -1.76
C VAL A 49 -0.61 8.89 -0.71
N ALA A 50 -0.13 9.00 0.54
CA ALA A 50 -0.88 9.61 1.64
C ALA A 50 -1.12 11.11 1.43
#